data_AF-A0A4Q3MK66-F1
#
_entry.id   AF-A0A4Q3MK66-F1
#
_cell.length_a   1.000
_cell.length_b   1.000
_cell.length_c   1.000
_cell.angle_alpha   90.00
_cell.angle_beta   90.00
_cell.angle_gamma   90.00
#
_symmetry.space_group_name_H-M   'P 1'
#
loop_
_entity.id
_entity.type
_entity.pdbx_description
1 polymer ?
#
loop_
_entity_poly.entity_id
_entity_poly.type
_entity_poly.pdbx_seq_one_letter_code
_entity_poly.pdbx_strand_id
1 'polypeptide(L)'
;MKDGVGIGLNLHDALLGAGVVGLWEFRIDLGLVLCDKAMSRLYGIDPADGAEGVPPDKLRESIEAADLPNAVASLTHAIQSGSEYRAKYRVTANGRTVWVRAHAKPRMVAGRTVSLSGINLLAASEDDHAHDKIVGCMFEVVSLCRQIDDDVSVYFAEMLLQHVGELAAIRQMGRARGTA
;
A
#
# COMPACT_ATOMS: atom_id res chain seq x y z
N MET A 1 -37.18 20.85 -7.68
CA MET A 1 -37.38 20.00 -6.49
C MET A 1 -36.59 18.71 -6.72
N LYS A 2 -35.43 18.61 -6.06
CA LYS A 2 -34.61 17.43 -5.72
C LYS A 2 -33.79 16.71 -6.80
N ASP A 3 -32.66 17.32 -7.16
CA ASP A 3 -31.30 16.97 -6.74
C ASP A 3 -31.00 15.47 -6.53
N GLY A 4 -30.18 14.90 -7.42
CA GLY A 4 -29.60 13.56 -7.32
C GLY A 4 -28.16 13.51 -7.83
N VAL A 5 -27.41 14.62 -7.76
CA VAL A 5 -25.96 14.61 -7.95
C VAL A 5 -25.34 13.97 -6.70
N GLY A 6 -25.35 12.65 -6.66
CA GLY A 6 -24.53 11.86 -5.75
C GLY A 6 -23.09 11.96 -6.23
N ILE A 7 -22.36 12.94 -5.67
CA ILE A 7 -20.94 13.19 -5.90
C ILE A 7 -20.21 11.88 -5.54
N GLY A 8 -19.77 11.15 -6.56
CA GLY A 8 -19.05 9.89 -6.39
C GLY A 8 -17.79 10.14 -5.56
N LEU A 9 -17.81 9.66 -4.33
CA LEU A 9 -16.68 9.65 -3.40
C LEU A 9 -15.54 8.84 -4.02
N ASN A 10 -14.44 9.50 -4.33
CA ASN A 10 -13.27 8.92 -4.97
C ASN A 10 -12.34 8.33 -3.89
N LEU A 11 -12.40 7.00 -3.69
CA LEU A 11 -11.51 6.22 -2.81
C LEU A 11 -10.02 6.61 -2.94
N HIS A 12 -9.60 7.05 -4.13
CA HIS A 12 -8.27 7.56 -4.41
C HIS A 12 -7.88 8.77 -3.56
N ASP A 13 -8.80 9.71 -3.35
CA ASP A 13 -8.53 10.97 -2.65
C ASP A 13 -8.48 10.78 -1.13
N ALA A 14 -9.28 9.86 -0.59
CA ALA A 14 -9.26 9.48 0.83
C ALA A 14 -7.98 8.73 1.21
N LEU A 15 -7.50 7.82 0.34
CA LEU A 15 -6.26 7.07 0.53
C LEU A 15 -5.02 7.99 0.43
N LEU A 16 -4.99 8.91 -0.54
CA LEU A 16 -3.95 9.94 -0.65
C LEU A 16 -3.89 10.84 0.59
N GLY A 17 -5.04 11.24 1.16
CA GLY A 17 -5.10 12.02 2.40
C GLY A 17 -4.66 11.26 3.67
N ALA A 18 -4.67 9.93 3.64
CA ALA A 18 -4.22 9.05 4.72
C ALA A 18 -2.71 8.74 4.68
N GLY A 19 -2.06 9.01 3.55
CA GLY A 19 -0.70 8.55 3.25
C GLY A 19 -0.62 7.10 2.77
N VAL A 20 -1.76 6.42 2.54
CA VAL A 20 -1.84 5.04 2.02
C VAL A 20 -2.02 5.11 0.52
N VAL A 21 -1.11 4.51 -0.25
CA VAL A 21 -1.00 4.79 -1.69
C VAL A 21 -1.11 3.55 -2.57
N GLY A 22 -1.17 2.35 -2.00
CA GLY A 22 -1.54 1.18 -2.78
C GLY A 22 -1.42 -0.13 -2.02
N LEU A 23 -2.29 -1.07 -2.38
CA LEU A 23 -2.28 -2.45 -1.93
C LEU A 23 -1.58 -3.33 -2.98
N TRP A 24 -0.90 -4.37 -2.49
CA TRP A 24 -0.30 -5.37 -3.35
C TRP A 24 -0.30 -6.75 -2.70
N GLU A 25 -0.28 -7.79 -3.55
CA GLU A 25 0.01 -9.15 -3.13
C GLU A 25 1.08 -9.76 -4.04
N PHE A 26 2.20 -10.20 -3.46
CA PHE A 26 3.18 -11.00 -4.16
C PHE A 26 2.84 -12.48 -4.00
N ARG A 27 2.36 -13.11 -5.08
CA ARG A 27 2.11 -14.54 -5.21
C ARG A 27 3.39 -15.24 -5.63
N ILE A 28 4.12 -15.80 -4.66
CA ILE A 28 5.46 -16.37 -4.88
C ILE A 28 5.38 -17.60 -5.77
N ASP A 29 4.33 -18.40 -5.60
CA ASP A 29 4.03 -19.58 -6.41
C ASP A 29 3.85 -19.25 -7.90
N LEU A 30 3.27 -18.08 -8.19
CA LEU A 30 3.03 -17.62 -9.55
C LEU A 30 4.14 -16.71 -10.09
N GLY A 31 5.00 -16.18 -9.20
CA GLY A 31 5.99 -15.18 -9.57
C GLY A 31 5.37 -13.84 -9.99
N LEU A 32 4.18 -13.50 -9.48
CA LEU A 32 3.41 -12.32 -9.89
C LEU A 32 3.07 -11.44 -8.69
N VAL A 33 3.15 -10.13 -8.90
CA VAL A 33 2.67 -9.10 -7.99
C VAL A 33 1.36 -8.54 -8.53
N LEU A 34 0.28 -8.79 -7.81
CA LEU A 34 -1.00 -8.14 -8.05
C LEU A 34 -0.98 -6.78 -7.37
N CYS A 35 -1.40 -5.75 -8.09
CA CYS A 35 -1.40 -4.36 -7.67
C CYS A 35 -2.81 -3.80 -7.82
N ASP A 36 -3.27 -3.06 -6.81
CA ASP A 36 -4.44 -2.22 -7.02
C ASP A 36 -4.11 -1.04 -7.98
N LYS A 37 -5.13 -0.25 -8.33
CA LYS A 37 -4.95 0.88 -9.25
C LYS A 37 -3.98 1.94 -8.70
N ALA A 38 -3.93 2.12 -7.39
CA ALA A 38 -3.13 3.17 -6.77
C ALA A 38 -1.64 2.78 -6.73
N MET A 39 -1.36 1.52 -6.37
CA MET A 39 -0.06 0.87 -6.48
C MET A 39 0.43 0.88 -7.93
N SER A 40 -0.42 0.49 -8.88
CA SER A 40 -0.04 0.46 -10.30
C SER A 40 0.42 1.85 -10.77
N ARG A 41 -0.34 2.91 -10.45
CA ARG A 41 0.04 4.29 -10.77
C ARG A 41 1.33 4.75 -10.10
N LEU A 42 1.56 4.36 -8.84
CA LEU A 42 2.77 4.72 -8.09
C LEU A 42 4.05 4.18 -8.77
N TYR A 43 3.96 3.03 -9.42
CA TYR A 43 5.07 2.37 -10.13
C TYR A 43 5.01 2.54 -11.65
N GLY A 44 4.12 3.38 -12.17
CA GLY A 44 3.98 3.59 -13.61
C GLY A 44 3.52 2.35 -14.40
N ILE A 45 2.83 1.41 -13.75
CA ILE A 45 2.26 0.20 -14.34
C ILE A 45 0.84 0.51 -14.82
N ASP A 46 0.43 -0.06 -15.96
CA ASP A 46 -0.96 0.03 -16.41
C ASP A 46 -1.88 -0.65 -15.38
N PRO A 47 -2.95 0.00 -14.89
CA PRO A 47 -3.80 -0.58 -13.86
C PRO A 47 -4.50 -1.88 -14.25
N ALA A 48 -4.71 -2.16 -15.54
CA ALA A 48 -5.24 -3.44 -15.99
C ALA A 48 -4.19 -4.55 -15.83
N ASP A 49 -2.96 -4.30 -16.28
CA ASP A 49 -1.83 -5.24 -16.12
C ASP A 49 -1.56 -5.50 -14.63
N GLY A 50 -1.60 -4.46 -13.80
CA GLY A 50 -1.41 -4.58 -12.35
C GLY A 50 -2.46 -5.47 -11.69
N ALA A 51 -3.72 -5.41 -12.14
CA ALA A 51 -4.80 -6.23 -11.62
C ALA A 51 -4.68 -7.71 -12.04
N GLU A 52 -4.19 -7.98 -13.25
CA GLU A 52 -3.89 -9.34 -13.72
C GLU A 52 -2.61 -9.91 -13.07
N GLY A 53 -1.71 -9.01 -12.66
CA GLY A 53 -0.46 -9.31 -12.00
C GLY A 53 0.74 -9.16 -12.93
N VAL A 54 1.82 -8.59 -12.40
CA VAL A 54 3.06 -8.33 -13.15
C VAL A 54 4.26 -9.00 -12.50
N PRO A 55 5.34 -9.30 -13.24
CA PRO A 55 6.59 -9.76 -12.65
C PRO A 55 7.15 -8.73 -11.64
N PRO A 56 7.76 -9.17 -10.52
CA PRO A 56 8.37 -8.26 -9.54
C PRO A 56 9.36 -7.27 -10.13
N ASP A 57 10.06 -7.65 -11.20
CA ASP A 57 11.03 -6.79 -11.88
C ASP A 57 10.39 -5.50 -12.42
N LYS A 58 9.11 -5.53 -12.82
CA LYS A 58 8.39 -4.33 -13.24
C LYS A 58 8.28 -3.27 -12.14
N LEU A 59 8.13 -3.70 -10.89
CA LEU A 59 8.14 -2.77 -9.76
C LEU A 59 9.57 -2.30 -9.44
N ARG A 60 10.54 -3.23 -9.52
CA ARG A 60 11.96 -2.93 -9.22
C ARG A 60 12.55 -1.88 -10.16
N GLU A 61 12.11 -1.85 -11.42
CA GLU A 61 12.50 -0.83 -12.42
C GLU A 61 12.22 0.61 -11.94
N SER A 62 11.20 0.80 -11.09
CA SER A 62 10.85 2.12 -10.56
C SER A 62 11.52 2.47 -9.24
N ILE A 63 12.22 1.53 -8.60
CA ILE A 63 12.91 1.77 -7.32
C ILE A 63 14.28 2.37 -7.60
N GLU A 64 14.63 3.45 -6.88
CA GLU A 64 15.95 4.06 -6.99
C GLU A 64 17.07 3.04 -6.75
N ALA A 65 18.09 3.04 -7.62
CA ALA A 65 19.13 2.02 -7.63
C ALA A 65 19.90 1.90 -6.30
N ALA A 66 20.03 3.01 -5.57
CA ALA A 66 20.68 3.04 -4.25
C ALA A 66 19.86 2.30 -3.17
N ASP A 67 18.53 2.23 -3.32
CA ASP A 67 17.63 1.70 -2.30
C ASP A 67 17.22 0.25 -2.61
N LEU A 68 17.27 -0.15 -3.88
CA LEU A 68 16.84 -1.46 -4.37
C LEU A 68 17.52 -2.66 -3.66
N PRO A 69 18.86 -2.69 -3.43
CA PRO A 69 19.49 -3.84 -2.77
C PRO A 69 18.93 -4.12 -1.38
N ASN A 70 18.69 -3.06 -0.59
CA ASN A 70 18.13 -3.19 0.75
C ASN A 70 16.66 -3.62 0.71
N ALA A 71 15.87 -3.06 -0.20
CA ALA A 71 14.47 -3.45 -0.37
C ALA A 71 14.33 -4.95 -0.74
N VAL A 72 15.19 -5.45 -1.63
CA VAL A 72 15.23 -6.86 -2.04
C VAL A 72 15.73 -7.77 -0.93
N ALA A 73 16.77 -7.37 -0.19
CA ALA A 73 17.30 -8.14 0.94
C ALA A 73 16.24 -8.33 2.03
N SER A 74 15.52 -7.26 2.41
CA SER A 74 14.43 -7.32 3.38
C SER A 74 13.27 -8.20 2.91
N LEU A 75 12.91 -8.15 1.62
CA LEU A 75 11.86 -9.01 1.06
C LEU A 75 12.28 -10.47 1.08
N THR A 76 13.53 -10.75 0.70
CA THR A 76 14.10 -12.11 0.71
C THR A 76 14.12 -12.68 2.13
N HIS A 77 14.51 -11.88 3.12
CA HIS A 77 14.47 -12.28 4.52
C HIS A 77 13.05 -12.65 4.96
N ALA A 78 12.05 -11.78 4.69
CA ALA A 78 10.65 -12.04 5.02
C ALA A 78 10.12 -13.33 4.38
N ILE A 79 10.48 -13.60 3.12
CA ILE A 79 10.12 -14.85 2.42
C ILE A 79 10.72 -16.07 3.13
N GLN A 80 11.99 -16.01 3.52
CA GLN A 80 12.71 -17.13 4.11
C GLN A 80 12.31 -17.42 5.55
N SER A 81 12.09 -16.37 6.35
CA SER A 81 11.80 -16.50 7.79
C SER A 81 10.31 -16.62 8.08
N GLY A 82 9.44 -16.21 7.15
CA GLY A 82 8.02 -16.01 7.44
C GLY A 82 7.77 -14.80 8.35
N SER A 83 8.72 -13.87 8.45
CA SER A 83 8.55 -12.61 9.17
C SER A 83 7.88 -11.54 8.31
N GLU A 84 7.44 -10.46 8.94
CA GLU A 84 6.95 -9.28 8.23
C GLU A 84 8.02 -8.67 7.33
N TYR A 85 7.61 -8.16 6.18
CA TYR A 85 8.43 -7.32 5.31
C TYR A 85 8.24 -5.86 5.69
N ARG A 86 9.35 -5.15 5.90
CA ARG A 86 9.38 -3.70 6.06
C ARG A 86 10.55 -3.14 5.26
N ALA A 87 10.27 -2.17 4.42
CA ALA A 87 11.29 -1.45 3.68
C ALA A 87 10.91 0.01 3.49
N LYS A 88 11.92 0.85 3.36
CA LYS A 88 11.80 2.24 2.92
C LYS A 88 12.68 2.40 1.69
N TYR A 89 12.16 3.03 0.65
CA TYR A 89 12.89 3.26 -0.59
C TYR A 89 12.21 4.36 -1.40
N ARG A 90 12.95 4.96 -2.31
CA ARG A 90 12.40 5.92 -3.27
C ARG A 90 11.87 5.21 -4.50
N VAL A 91 10.70 5.65 -4.95
CA VAL A 91 10.11 5.26 -6.22
C VAL A 91 10.13 6.46 -7.15
N THR A 92 10.62 6.26 -8.36
CA THR A 92 10.66 7.26 -9.42
C THR A 92 9.79 6.80 -10.58
N ALA A 93 8.69 7.51 -10.80
CA ALA A 93 7.78 7.28 -11.92
C ALA A 93 7.39 8.63 -12.54
N ASN A 94 7.33 8.70 -13.88
CA ASN A 94 6.97 9.89 -14.63
C ASN A 94 7.78 11.16 -14.24
N GLY A 95 9.07 10.99 -13.94
CA GLY A 95 9.97 12.10 -13.57
C GLY A 95 9.76 12.66 -12.17
N ARG A 96 8.93 12.02 -11.34
CA ARG A 96 8.75 12.38 -9.93
C ARG A 96 9.27 11.26 -9.03
N THR A 97 10.11 11.63 -8.07
CA THR A 97 10.59 10.74 -7.02
C THR A 97 9.80 10.97 -5.73
N VAL A 98 9.39 9.89 -5.09
CA VAL A 98 8.68 9.91 -3.81
C VAL A 98 9.25 8.86 -2.86
N TRP A 99 9.24 9.15 -1.55
CA TRP A 99 9.57 8.15 -0.55
C TRP A 99 8.39 7.22 -0.33
N VAL A 100 8.67 5.92 -0.39
CA VAL A 100 7.72 4.84 -0.15
C VAL A 100 8.16 4.04 1.06
N ARG A 101 7.18 3.68 1.87
CA ARG A 101 7.33 2.71 2.94
C ARG A 101 6.44 1.52 2.67
N ALA A 102 7.06 0.36 2.48
CA ALA A 102 6.38 -0.87 2.13
C ALA A 102 6.33 -1.79 3.35
N HIS A 103 5.12 -2.15 3.77
CA HIS A 103 4.88 -3.10 4.85
C HIS A 103 4.07 -4.28 4.30
N ALA A 104 4.48 -5.52 4.60
CA ALA A 104 3.71 -6.70 4.19
C ALA A 104 3.82 -7.85 5.19
N LYS A 105 2.82 -8.73 5.16
CA LYS A 105 2.76 -9.95 5.97
C LYS A 105 2.82 -11.17 5.07
N PRO A 106 3.62 -12.17 5.43
CA PRO A 106 3.63 -13.44 4.75
C PRO A 106 2.40 -14.26 5.12
N ARG A 107 1.88 -14.99 4.13
CA ARG A 107 0.98 -16.11 4.32
C ARG A 107 1.79 -17.39 4.29
N MET A 108 1.76 -18.14 5.39
CA MET A 108 2.49 -19.40 5.52
C MET A 108 1.56 -20.59 5.28
N VAL A 109 2.00 -21.55 4.46
CA VAL A 109 1.32 -22.84 4.26
C VAL A 109 2.36 -23.95 4.38
N ALA A 110 2.11 -24.91 5.29
CA ALA A 110 3.01 -26.03 5.57
C ALA A 110 4.48 -25.57 5.81
N GLY A 111 4.65 -24.49 6.59
CA GLY A 111 5.97 -23.95 6.94
C GLY A 111 6.68 -23.16 5.84
N ARG A 112 6.03 -22.86 4.71
CA ARG A 112 6.60 -22.04 3.62
C ARG A 112 5.76 -20.79 3.37
N THR A 113 6.43 -19.68 3.08
CA THR A 113 5.76 -18.46 2.59
C THR A 113 5.25 -18.71 1.17
N VAL A 114 3.94 -18.56 0.96
CA VAL A 114 3.31 -18.73 -0.36
C VAL A 114 2.90 -17.40 -1.00
N SER A 115 2.60 -16.39 -0.18
CA SER A 115 2.39 -15.03 -0.65
C SER A 115 2.76 -14.00 0.41
N LEU A 116 2.96 -12.75 0.00
CA LEU A 116 3.00 -11.59 0.89
C LEU A 116 1.92 -10.60 0.50
N SER A 117 1.06 -10.20 1.44
CA SER A 117 0.09 -9.11 1.26
C SER A 117 0.61 -7.85 1.93
N GLY A 118 0.67 -6.75 1.19
CA GLY A 118 1.28 -5.52 1.67
C GLY A 118 0.59 -4.24 1.22
N ILE A 119 1.08 -3.15 1.81
CA ILE A 119 0.66 -1.79 1.54
C ILE A 119 1.89 -0.91 1.32
N ASN A 120 1.73 0.11 0.50
CA ASN A 120 2.71 1.17 0.32
C ASN A 120 2.18 2.49 0.83
N LEU A 121 3.04 3.20 1.55
CA LEU A 121 2.76 4.51 2.13
C LEU A 121 3.66 5.55 1.51
N LEU A 122 3.10 6.72 1.19
CA LEU A 122 3.93 7.87 0.88
C LEU A 122 4.46 8.49 2.16
N ALA A 123 5.73 8.86 2.12
CA ALA A 123 6.41 9.60 3.16
C ALA A 123 6.92 10.92 2.59
N ALA A 124 6.90 11.99 3.39
CA ALA A 124 7.45 13.27 2.97
C ALA A 124 9.00 13.23 2.88
N SER A 125 9.63 12.42 3.73
CA SER A 125 11.06 12.18 3.78
C SER A 125 11.34 10.79 4.36
N GLU A 126 12.61 10.39 4.37
CA GLU A 126 13.07 9.13 4.99
C GLU A 126 12.67 9.01 6.48
N ASP A 127 12.72 10.14 7.19
CA ASP A 127 12.43 10.26 8.63
C ASP A 127 10.95 10.51 8.96
N ASP A 128 10.07 10.48 7.96
CA ASP A 128 8.64 10.66 8.18
C ASP A 128 8.01 9.40 8.78
N HIS A 129 7.69 9.49 10.08
CA HIS A 129 7.01 8.45 10.86
C HIS A 129 5.58 8.87 11.24
N ALA A 130 5.11 10.00 10.70
CA ALA A 130 3.74 10.42 10.90
C ALA A 130 2.85 9.33 10.29
N HIS A 131 2.01 8.71 11.14
CA HIS A 131 0.98 7.73 10.80
C HIS A 131 1.37 6.24 10.93
N ASP A 132 2.61 5.90 11.28
CA ASP A 132 3.08 4.49 11.40
C ASP A 132 2.23 3.60 12.29
N LYS A 133 1.86 4.12 13.45
CA LYS A 133 1.06 3.37 14.43
C LYS A 133 -0.37 3.16 13.94
N ILE A 134 -0.94 4.16 13.28
CA ILE A 134 -2.33 4.11 12.77
C ILE A 134 -2.38 3.16 11.58
N VAL A 135 -1.43 3.27 10.65
CA VAL A 135 -1.32 2.41 9.48
C VAL A 135 -0.98 0.97 9.85
N GLY A 136 -0.08 0.76 10.81
CA GLY A 136 0.22 -0.59 11.32
C GLY A 136 -1.00 -1.30 11.88
N CYS A 137 -1.82 -0.58 12.66
CA CYS A 137 -3.06 -1.10 13.23
C CYS A 137 -4.11 -1.40 12.14
N MET A 138 -4.25 -0.48 11.18
CA MET A 138 -5.11 -0.64 10.01
C MET A 138 -4.74 -1.85 9.15
N PHE A 139 -3.44 -2.08 8.94
CA PHE A 139 -2.92 -3.25 8.25
C PHE A 139 -3.19 -4.56 9.01
N GLU A 140 -3.07 -4.56 10.34
CA GLU A 140 -3.41 -5.73 11.15
C GLU A 140 -4.85 -6.17 10.94
N VAL A 141 -5.80 -5.22 10.90
CA VAL A 141 -7.22 -5.52 10.66
C VAL A 141 -7.42 -6.15 9.28
N VAL A 142 -6.95 -5.51 8.19
CA VAL A 142 -7.13 -6.05 6.83
C VAL A 142 -6.44 -7.40 6.65
N SER A 143 -5.22 -7.55 7.18
CA SER A 143 -4.47 -8.81 7.11
C SER A 143 -5.21 -9.94 7.83
N LEU A 144 -5.82 -9.67 8.99
CA LEU A 144 -6.63 -10.67 9.70
C LEU A 144 -7.87 -11.03 8.90
N CYS A 145 -8.58 -10.04 8.36
CA CYS A 145 -9.78 -10.29 7.55
C CYS A 145 -9.48 -11.18 6.33
N ARG A 146 -8.37 -10.95 5.62
CA ARG A 146 -7.95 -11.78 4.48
C ARG A 146 -7.52 -13.20 4.88
N GLN A 147 -7.08 -13.41 6.13
CA GLN A 147 -6.71 -14.74 6.61
C GLN A 147 -7.92 -15.59 7.02
N ILE A 148 -9.01 -14.94 7.42
CA ILE A 148 -10.25 -15.60 7.86
C ILE A 148 -11.11 -16.03 6.65
N ASP A 149 -10.75 -15.60 5.43
CA ASP A 149 -11.47 -15.90 4.18
C ASP A 149 -12.94 -15.45 4.25
N ASP A 150 -13.18 -14.32 4.92
CA ASP A 150 -14.50 -13.74 5.12
C ASP A 150 -14.60 -12.38 4.38
N ASP A 151 -15.31 -12.40 3.25
CA ASP A 151 -15.50 -11.24 2.37
C ASP A 151 -16.12 -10.03 3.11
N VAL A 152 -16.98 -10.31 4.09
CA VAL A 152 -17.66 -9.27 4.89
C VAL A 152 -16.66 -8.52 5.76
N SER A 153 -15.78 -9.25 6.45
CA SER A 153 -14.73 -8.66 7.30
C SER A 153 -13.73 -7.84 6.48
N VAL A 154 -13.36 -8.30 5.29
CA VAL A 154 -12.47 -7.55 4.38
C VAL A 154 -13.14 -6.23 3.96
N TYR A 155 -14.40 -6.28 3.57
CA TYR A 155 -15.18 -5.09 3.21
C TYR A 155 -15.31 -4.09 4.37
N PHE A 156 -15.56 -4.56 5.60
CA PHE A 156 -15.63 -3.68 6.78
C PHE A 156 -14.28 -3.06 7.14
N ALA A 157 -13.18 -3.81 7.01
CA ALA A 157 -11.84 -3.29 7.21
C ALA A 157 -11.54 -2.19 6.19
N GLU A 158 -11.84 -2.43 4.91
CA GLU A 158 -11.69 -1.44 3.83
C GLU A 158 -12.52 -0.17 4.06
N MET A 159 -13.77 -0.30 4.52
CA MET A 159 -14.63 0.84 4.86
C MET A 159 -14.09 1.64 6.06
N LEU A 160 -13.48 0.98 7.05
CA LEU A 160 -12.82 1.65 8.18
C LEU A 160 -11.55 2.39 7.74
N LEU A 161 -10.75 1.80 6.84
CA LEU A 161 -9.59 2.48 6.25
C LEU A 161 -10.02 3.75 5.52
N GLN A 162 -11.11 3.67 4.76
CA GLN A 162 -11.68 4.82 4.06
C GLN A 162 -12.04 5.94 5.05
N HIS A 163 -12.75 5.62 6.13
CA HIS A 163 -13.18 6.61 7.11
C HIS A 163 -12.01 7.26 7.87
N VAL A 164 -10.98 6.48 8.21
CA VAL A 164 -9.76 7.01 8.84
C VAL A 164 -8.99 7.93 7.89
N GLY A 165 -8.94 7.59 6.60
CA GLY A 165 -8.34 8.44 5.57
C GLY A 165 -9.04 9.79 5.40
N GLU A 166 -10.38 9.79 5.40
CA GLU A 166 -11.19 11.00 5.37
C GLU A 166 -10.88 11.93 6.57
N LEU A 167 -10.79 11.37 7.78
CA LEU A 167 -10.48 12.13 8.99
C LEU A 167 -9.05 12.70 9.00
N ALA A 168 -8.07 11.97 8.42
CA ALA A 168 -6.69 12.43 8.29
C ALA A 168 -6.57 13.59 7.28
N ALA A 169 -7.26 13.50 6.15
CA ALA A 169 -7.29 14.53 5.11
C ALA A 169 -7.87 15.87 5.63
N ILE A 170 -8.98 15.80 6.38
CA ILE A 170 -9.64 16.97 6.99
C ILE A 170 -8.66 17.71 7.94
N ARG A 171 -7.83 16.96 8.68
CA ARG A 171 -6.84 17.53 9.61
C ARG A 171 -5.67 18.24 8.91
N GLN A 172 -5.20 17.72 7.77
CA GLN A 172 -4.14 18.38 6.99
C GLN A 172 -4.63 19.69 6.36
N MET A 173 -5.86 19.71 5.82
CA MET A 173 -6.47 20.94 5.27
C MET A 173 -6.71 22.02 6.33
N GLY A 174 -7.08 21.62 7.56
CA GLY A 174 -7.25 22.55 8.68
C GLY A 174 -5.92 23.18 9.14
N ARG A 175 -4.81 22.43 9.11
CA ARG A 175 -3.47 22.98 9.44
C ARG A 175 -2.96 23.96 8.40
N ALA A 176 -3.20 23.71 7.11
CA ALA A 176 -2.77 24.60 6.02
C ALA A 176 -3.51 25.96 6.01
N ARG A 177 -4.74 26.03 6.56
CA ARG A 177 -5.51 27.29 6.69
C ARG A 177 -5.22 28.06 7.98
N GLY A 178 -4.58 27.44 8.98
CA GLY A 178 -4.27 28.08 10.28
C GLY A 178 -2.92 28.80 10.35
N THR A 179 -2.16 28.80 9.25
CA THR A 179 -0.84 29.45 9.14
C THR A 179 -0.82 30.61 8.14
N ALA A 180 -1.99 31.21 7.86
CA ALA A 180 -2.13 32.42 7.06
C ALA A 180 -2.61 33.59 7.91
#